data_AF-A0A7C7K0L4-F1
#
_entry.id   AF-A0A7C7K0L4-F1
#
_cell.length_a   1.000
_cell.length_b   1.000
_cell.length_c   1.000
_cell.angle_alpha   90.00
_cell.angle_beta   90.00
_cell.angle_gamma   90.00
#
_symmetry.space_group_name_H-M   'P 1'
#
loop_
_entity.id
_entity.type
_entity.pdbx_description
1 polymer ?
#
loop_
_entity_poly.entity_id
_entity_poly.type
_entity_poly.pdbx_seq_one_letter_code
_entity_poly.pdbx_strand_id
1 'polypeptide(L)'
;MKKTLLFALALIAVGCDTPLDPGLIETAEELIDMTRPANAELGKVTFQEECASCHAAGDGFDLAAFSFPDTTIIRRALGHVDMSTSLDIVAHIRRLWVPETRGVESSPFQPGGLRLGTDYEFAINTFGADQWPADLTSEDLRRIDMWRTEVAVKFPVWSIEENNLDWMPDVPVPEHLLSYRNGRARNALDKFYRGRSVVLLRRAVDALSDGDKDRNNPNAPCIMDPISQLRAKECFEARRWAASLGAQFMLRYRRDAPLHHDVHDVWWDVGNVARRTVTSSAVR
;
A
#
# COMPACT_ATOMS: atom_id res chain seq x y z
N MET A 1 -36.48 -72.72 -42.00
CA MET A 1 -37.71 -72.60 -42.83
C MET A 1 -38.85 -72.08 -41.97
N LYS A 2 -39.65 -71.16 -42.53
CA LYS A 2 -40.80 -70.41 -41.95
C LYS A 2 -40.42 -69.30 -40.96
N LYS A 3 -41.10 -68.15 -40.91
CA LYS A 3 -41.68 -67.19 -41.88
C LYS A 3 -42.05 -65.98 -41.00
N THR A 4 -41.65 -64.79 -41.44
CA THR A 4 -42.01 -63.41 -41.06
C THR A 4 -43.31 -63.19 -40.26
N LEU A 5 -43.26 -62.29 -39.26
CA LEU A 5 -44.25 -61.20 -39.16
C LEU A 5 -43.61 -59.95 -38.50
N LEU A 6 -43.75 -58.82 -39.20
CA LEU A 6 -43.39 -57.48 -38.76
C LEU A 6 -44.33 -57.02 -37.63
N PHE A 7 -43.80 -56.27 -36.66
CA PHE A 7 -44.51 -55.12 -36.11
C PHE A 7 -43.51 -54.00 -35.84
N ALA A 8 -43.61 -52.96 -36.67
CA ALA A 8 -42.95 -51.68 -36.46
C ALA A 8 -43.77 -50.88 -35.44
N LEU A 9 -43.12 -50.39 -34.38
CA LEU A 9 -43.62 -49.22 -33.65
C LEU A 9 -42.62 -48.09 -33.87
N ALA A 10 -43.00 -47.20 -34.78
CA ALA A 10 -42.46 -45.85 -34.86
C ALA A 10 -43.22 -44.99 -33.86
N LEU A 11 -42.50 -44.31 -32.97
CA LEU A 11 -43.00 -43.17 -32.21
C LEU A 11 -42.15 -41.96 -32.59
N ILE A 12 -42.82 -41.01 -33.25
CA ILE A 12 -42.27 -39.73 -33.71
C ILE A 12 -42.19 -38.77 -32.51
N ALA A 13 -41.13 -37.97 -32.54
CA ALA A 13 -40.67 -37.00 -31.56
C ALA A 13 -41.67 -35.90 -31.15
N VAL A 14 -41.45 -35.33 -29.96
CA VAL A 14 -41.66 -33.91 -29.70
C VAL A 14 -40.39 -33.39 -29.01
N GLY A 15 -39.66 -32.53 -29.72
CA GLY A 15 -38.55 -31.78 -29.16
C GLY A 15 -39.05 -30.71 -28.20
N CYS A 16 -38.37 -30.56 -27.06
CA CYS A 16 -38.34 -29.32 -26.32
C CYS A 16 -36.96 -28.70 -26.55
N ASP A 17 -36.79 -28.07 -27.72
CA ASP A 17 -35.86 -26.95 -27.85
C ASP A 17 -36.42 -25.84 -26.97
N THR A 18 -36.03 -25.85 -25.70
CA THR A 18 -36.19 -24.68 -24.86
C THR A 18 -35.09 -23.73 -25.31
N PRO A 19 -35.41 -22.50 -25.76
CA PRO A 19 -34.39 -21.48 -25.89
C PRO A 19 -33.80 -21.31 -24.49
N LEU A 20 -32.54 -21.68 -24.29
CA LEU A 20 -31.81 -21.24 -23.11
C LEU A 20 -31.79 -19.72 -23.20
N ASP A 21 -32.57 -19.08 -22.34
CA ASP A 21 -32.48 -17.64 -22.12
C ASP A 21 -31.04 -17.33 -21.71
N PRO A 22 -30.28 -16.54 -22.49
CA PRO A 22 -28.90 -16.21 -22.18
C PRO A 22 -28.74 -15.62 -20.76
N GLY A 23 -29.79 -14.97 -20.23
CA GLY A 23 -29.78 -14.40 -18.87
C GLY A 23 -29.89 -15.41 -17.73
N LEU A 24 -30.31 -16.66 -17.99
CA LEU A 24 -30.38 -17.71 -16.98
C LEU A 24 -29.04 -18.42 -16.76
N ILE A 25 -28.13 -18.35 -17.72
CA ILE A 25 -26.78 -18.92 -17.61
C ILE A 25 -25.86 -17.94 -16.86
N GLU A 26 -25.93 -16.63 -17.17
CA GLU A 26 -25.18 -15.59 -16.44
C GLU A 26 -25.54 -15.59 -14.95
N THR A 27 -26.84 -15.68 -14.61
CA THR A 27 -27.28 -15.67 -13.21
C THR A 27 -26.88 -16.92 -12.44
N ALA A 28 -26.85 -18.09 -13.08
CA ALA A 28 -26.44 -19.33 -12.43
C ALA A 28 -24.92 -19.39 -12.20
N GLU A 29 -24.10 -18.91 -13.15
CA GLU A 29 -22.65 -18.83 -12.98
C GLU A 29 -22.26 -17.81 -11.91
N GLU A 30 -22.91 -16.64 -11.88
CA GLU A 30 -22.72 -15.60 -10.86
C GLU A 30 -23.17 -16.09 -9.45
N LEU A 31 -24.26 -16.87 -9.36
CA LEU A 31 -24.71 -17.51 -8.11
C LEU A 31 -23.80 -18.65 -7.65
N ILE A 32 -23.29 -19.47 -8.56
CA ILE A 32 -22.35 -20.56 -8.22
C ILE A 32 -21.05 -19.97 -7.67
N ASP A 33 -20.55 -18.88 -8.26
CA ASP A 33 -19.32 -18.22 -7.83
C ASP A 33 -19.46 -17.54 -6.45
N MET A 34 -20.65 -17.09 -6.05
CA MET A 34 -20.90 -16.58 -4.69
C MET A 34 -20.96 -17.67 -3.61
N THR A 35 -21.10 -18.96 -3.98
CA THR A 35 -21.27 -20.06 -3.01
C THR A 35 -20.01 -20.88 -2.76
N ARG A 36 -18.96 -20.68 -3.56
CA ARG A 36 -17.68 -21.36 -3.32
C ARG A 36 -17.00 -20.79 -2.04
N PRO A 37 -16.29 -21.62 -1.27
CA PRO A 37 -15.45 -21.12 -0.19
C PRO A 37 -14.35 -20.20 -0.74
N ALA A 38 -14.04 -19.15 0.02
CA ALA A 38 -12.94 -18.24 -0.32
C ALA A 38 -11.59 -18.99 -0.40
N ASN A 39 -10.84 -18.75 -1.47
CA ASN A 39 -9.59 -19.38 -1.82
C ASN A 39 -8.44 -18.37 -1.77
N ALA A 40 -7.62 -18.46 -0.72
CA ALA A 40 -6.51 -17.54 -0.52
C ALA A 40 -5.38 -17.68 -1.57
N GLU A 41 -5.20 -18.82 -2.24
CA GLU A 41 -4.19 -18.92 -3.30
C GLU A 41 -4.64 -18.16 -4.54
N LEU A 42 -5.94 -18.22 -4.87
CA LEU A 42 -6.52 -17.40 -5.92
C LEU A 42 -6.45 -15.92 -5.53
N GLY A 43 -6.81 -15.58 -4.29
CA GLY A 43 -6.73 -14.22 -3.77
C GLY A 43 -5.32 -13.63 -3.82
N LYS A 44 -4.28 -14.44 -3.59
CA LYS A 44 -2.88 -14.02 -3.73
C LYS A 44 -2.55 -13.64 -5.17
N VAL A 45 -2.95 -14.47 -6.14
CA VAL A 45 -2.70 -14.20 -7.57
C VAL A 45 -3.43 -12.93 -7.98
N THR A 46 -4.72 -12.82 -7.66
CA THR A 46 -5.51 -11.65 -8.01
C THR A 46 -5.03 -10.38 -7.33
N PHE A 47 -4.58 -10.45 -6.07
CA PHE A 47 -3.97 -9.30 -5.40
C PHE A 47 -2.73 -8.80 -6.17
N GLN A 48 -1.90 -9.72 -6.67
CA GLN A 48 -0.71 -9.35 -7.44
C GLN A 48 -1.04 -8.69 -8.78
N GLU A 49 -2.13 -9.12 -9.42
CA GLU A 49 -2.56 -8.61 -10.73
C GLU A 49 -3.28 -7.27 -10.60
N GLU A 50 -4.20 -7.14 -9.64
CA GLU A 50 -5.15 -6.02 -9.56
C GLU A 50 -4.77 -4.97 -8.51
N CYS A 51 -4.08 -5.37 -7.42
CA CYS A 51 -3.88 -4.50 -6.25
C CYS A 51 -2.42 -4.07 -6.05
N ALA A 52 -1.44 -4.90 -6.42
CA ALA A 52 -0.03 -4.67 -6.11
C ALA A 52 0.55 -3.38 -6.73
N SER A 53 -0.09 -2.81 -7.75
CA SER A 53 0.33 -1.55 -8.37
C SER A 53 0.14 -0.33 -7.45
N CYS A 54 -0.91 -0.34 -6.61
CA CYS A 54 -1.20 0.68 -5.60
C CYS A 54 -0.57 0.36 -4.23
N HIS A 55 -0.38 -0.92 -3.92
CA HIS A 55 0.12 -1.37 -2.62
C HIS A 55 1.64 -1.51 -2.61
N ALA A 56 2.34 -0.62 -1.90
CA ALA A 56 3.80 -0.58 -1.91
C ALA A 56 4.48 -1.88 -1.41
N ALA A 57 3.88 -2.65 -0.51
CA ALA A 57 4.42 -3.98 -0.15
C ALA A 57 4.29 -5.04 -1.26
N GLY A 58 3.38 -4.83 -2.22
CA GLY A 58 3.13 -5.68 -3.38
C GLY A 58 2.35 -6.97 -3.10
N ASP A 59 1.96 -7.25 -1.85
CA ASP A 59 1.33 -8.51 -1.46
C ASP A 59 0.22 -8.37 -0.41
N GLY A 60 -0.16 -7.15 -0.05
CA GLY A 60 -1.26 -6.85 0.88
C GLY A 60 -0.86 -6.84 2.35
N PHE A 61 0.44 -6.87 2.64
CA PHE A 61 0.92 -6.77 4.01
C PHE A 61 0.51 -5.50 4.73
N ASP A 62 0.38 -4.36 4.06
CA ASP A 62 -0.19 -3.16 4.66
C ASP A 62 -1.61 -3.40 5.16
N LEU A 63 -2.48 -4.00 4.35
CA LEU A 63 -3.86 -4.30 4.76
C LEU A 63 -3.89 -5.20 6.00
N ALA A 64 -3.04 -6.24 6.03
CA ALA A 64 -2.92 -7.13 7.18
C ALA A 64 -2.28 -6.43 8.39
N ALA A 65 -1.18 -5.70 8.18
CA ALA A 65 -0.38 -5.08 9.23
C ALA A 65 -1.08 -3.89 9.85
N PHE A 66 -2.04 -3.26 9.17
CA PHE A 66 -2.87 -2.23 9.80
C PHE A 66 -4.20 -2.77 10.29
N SER A 67 -4.44 -4.07 10.20
CA SER A 67 -5.67 -4.73 10.67
C SER A 67 -6.92 -4.11 10.04
N PHE A 68 -6.90 -3.87 8.73
CA PHE A 68 -8.07 -3.38 8.01
C PHE A 68 -9.23 -4.37 8.16
N PRO A 69 -10.44 -3.92 8.51
CA PRO A 69 -11.61 -4.79 8.55
C PRO A 69 -11.87 -5.41 7.18
N ASP A 70 -12.26 -6.68 7.16
CA ASP A 70 -12.70 -7.38 5.95
C ASP A 70 -13.70 -6.56 5.12
N THR A 71 -14.68 -5.93 5.79
CA THR A 71 -15.70 -5.11 5.14
C THR A 71 -15.09 -3.91 4.40
N THR A 72 -14.02 -3.31 4.96
CA THR A 72 -13.28 -2.23 4.31
C THR A 72 -12.49 -2.75 3.11
N ILE A 73 -11.82 -3.91 3.25
CA ILE A 73 -11.08 -4.54 2.16
C ILE A 73 -12.03 -4.88 1.00
N ILE A 74 -13.16 -5.54 1.28
CA ILE A 74 -14.19 -5.90 0.29
C ILE A 74 -14.72 -4.65 -0.40
N ARG A 75 -15.19 -3.65 0.35
CA ARG A 75 -15.75 -2.41 -0.21
C ARG A 75 -14.79 -1.73 -1.20
N ARG A 76 -13.49 -1.70 -0.87
CA ARG A 76 -12.46 -1.08 -1.73
C ARG A 76 -12.14 -1.96 -2.95
N ALA A 77 -12.04 -3.28 -2.75
CA ALA A 77 -11.78 -4.23 -3.83
C ALA A 77 -12.92 -4.26 -4.88
N LEU A 78 -14.17 -4.06 -4.47
CA LEU A 78 -15.34 -4.07 -5.36
C LEU A 78 -15.31 -2.99 -6.46
N GLY A 79 -14.45 -1.98 -6.36
CA GLY A 79 -14.20 -1.02 -7.43
C GLY A 79 -13.33 -1.58 -8.58
N HIS A 80 -12.73 -2.75 -8.39
CA HIS A 80 -11.73 -3.36 -9.27
C HIS A 80 -12.04 -4.82 -9.63
N VAL A 81 -12.67 -5.56 -8.72
CA VAL A 81 -12.99 -6.99 -8.87
C VAL A 81 -14.41 -7.29 -8.37
N ASP A 82 -14.95 -8.46 -8.71
CA ASP A 82 -16.25 -8.92 -8.20
C ASP A 82 -16.22 -9.33 -6.71
N MET A 83 -17.39 -9.69 -6.18
CA MET A 83 -17.55 -10.08 -4.78
C MET A 83 -16.80 -11.38 -4.43
N SER A 84 -16.86 -12.42 -5.27
CA SER A 84 -16.22 -13.71 -4.97
C SER A 84 -14.70 -13.55 -4.88
N THR A 85 -14.14 -12.76 -5.80
CA THR A 85 -12.73 -12.40 -5.87
C THR A 85 -12.32 -11.54 -4.69
N SER A 86 -13.17 -10.60 -4.26
CA SER A 86 -12.90 -9.79 -3.06
C SER A 86 -12.78 -10.65 -1.79
N LEU A 87 -13.60 -11.72 -1.68
CA LEU A 87 -13.55 -12.67 -0.56
C LEU A 87 -12.27 -13.51 -0.60
N ASP A 88 -11.79 -13.89 -1.79
CA ASP A 88 -10.51 -14.56 -1.97
C ASP A 88 -9.34 -13.68 -1.53
N ILE A 89 -9.36 -12.39 -1.91
CA ILE A 89 -8.36 -11.41 -1.47
C ILE A 89 -8.36 -11.33 0.06
N VAL A 90 -9.52 -11.20 0.71
CA VAL A 90 -9.61 -11.22 2.17
C VAL A 90 -9.02 -12.50 2.77
N ALA A 91 -9.31 -13.67 2.17
CA ALA A 91 -8.74 -14.93 2.62
C ALA A 91 -7.21 -14.97 2.50
N HIS A 92 -6.64 -14.37 1.44
CA HIS A 92 -5.19 -14.17 1.29
C HIS A 92 -4.61 -13.25 2.37
N ILE A 93 -5.19 -12.05 2.56
CA ILE A 93 -4.72 -11.08 3.56
C ILE A 93 -4.68 -11.69 4.96
N ARG A 94 -5.70 -12.46 5.35
CA ARG A 94 -5.78 -13.15 6.64
C ARG A 94 -4.68 -14.20 6.86
N ARG A 95 -4.09 -14.75 5.79
CA ARG A 95 -2.97 -15.71 5.89
C ARG A 95 -1.61 -15.04 6.01
N LEU A 96 -1.51 -13.74 5.74
CA LEU A 96 -0.24 -13.03 5.85
C LEU A 96 0.20 -12.98 7.31
N TRP A 97 1.43 -13.42 7.56
CA TRP A 97 2.05 -13.15 8.85
C TRP A 97 2.39 -11.67 8.94
N VAL A 98 1.89 -11.04 10.00
CA VAL A 98 2.23 -9.66 10.33
C VAL A 98 2.73 -9.60 11.78
N PRO A 99 3.77 -8.80 12.05
CA PRO A 99 4.06 -8.37 13.40
C PRO A 99 2.79 -7.82 14.06
N GLU A 100 2.59 -8.10 15.34
CA GLU A 100 1.49 -7.51 16.10
C GLU A 100 1.58 -5.97 16.01
N THR A 101 0.55 -5.36 15.45
CA THR A 101 0.44 -3.91 15.27
C THR A 101 -0.70 -3.37 16.11
N ARG A 102 -0.68 -2.07 16.38
CA ARG A 102 -1.66 -1.42 17.25
C ARG A 102 -2.96 -1.01 16.51
N GLY A 103 -3.25 -1.62 15.36
CA GLY A 103 -4.45 -1.36 14.53
C GLY A 103 -4.35 -0.17 13.55
N VAL A 104 -5.43 0.13 12.84
CA VAL A 104 -5.50 1.15 11.77
C VAL A 104 -5.20 2.56 12.29
N GLU A 105 -5.64 2.88 13.50
CA GLU A 105 -5.38 4.17 14.15
C GLU A 105 -3.97 4.28 14.75
N SER A 106 -3.14 3.26 14.57
CA SER A 106 -1.79 3.30 15.08
C SER A 106 -0.92 4.29 14.29
N SER A 107 -0.07 5.00 15.03
CA SER A 107 1.09 5.70 14.50
C SER A 107 2.29 4.76 14.68
N PRO A 108 2.58 3.84 13.73
CA PRO A 108 3.57 2.79 13.94
C PRO A 108 5.00 3.30 14.13
N PHE A 109 5.24 4.57 13.77
CA PHE A 109 6.50 5.28 13.96
C PHE A 109 6.44 6.31 15.10
N GLN A 110 5.43 6.26 15.99
CA GLN A 110 5.36 7.10 17.18
C GLN A 110 6.59 6.83 18.08
N PRO A 111 7.44 7.84 18.32
CA PRO A 111 8.57 7.69 19.24
C PRO A 111 8.13 7.28 20.64
N GLY A 112 8.87 6.36 21.27
CA GLY A 112 8.51 5.74 22.55
C GLY A 112 7.25 4.86 22.49
N GLY A 113 6.60 4.77 21.32
CA GLY A 113 5.36 4.05 21.12
C GLY A 113 4.13 4.75 21.68
N LEU A 114 4.24 5.73 22.58
CA LEU A 114 3.08 6.43 23.13
C LEU A 114 3.18 7.93 22.85
N ARG A 115 2.00 8.54 22.67
CA ARG A 115 1.85 9.99 22.58
C ARG A 115 1.58 10.52 23.99
N LEU A 116 2.40 11.46 24.43
CA LEU A 116 2.16 12.21 25.66
C LEU A 116 1.04 13.24 25.47
N GLY A 117 0.33 13.56 26.54
CA GLY A 117 -0.73 14.56 26.53
C GLY A 117 -0.20 15.98 26.41
N THR A 118 0.98 16.27 26.95
CA THR A 118 1.51 17.63 27.09
C THR A 118 3.04 17.71 27.01
N ASP A 119 3.57 18.90 26.72
CA ASP A 119 5.02 19.18 26.80
C ASP A 119 5.55 19.10 28.24
N TYR A 120 4.68 19.36 29.24
CA TYR A 120 4.98 19.14 30.66
C TYR A 120 5.31 17.67 30.93
N GLU A 121 4.47 16.75 30.47
CA GLU A 121 4.72 15.31 30.59
C GLU A 121 6.02 14.90 29.89
N PHE A 122 6.29 15.46 28.71
CA PHE A 122 7.56 15.24 28.01
C PHE A 122 8.76 15.68 28.85
N ALA A 123 8.72 16.88 29.43
CA ALA A 123 9.80 17.41 30.24
C ALA A 123 10.01 16.59 31.52
N ILE A 124 8.93 16.22 32.21
CA ILE A 124 8.99 15.34 33.39
C ILE A 124 9.56 13.97 33.02
N ASN A 125 9.12 13.34 31.93
CA ASN A 125 9.58 12.00 31.54
C ASN A 125 11.02 11.99 31.03
N THR A 126 11.46 13.05 30.35
CA THR A 126 12.78 13.12 29.71
C THR A 126 13.85 13.68 30.64
N PHE A 127 13.50 14.69 31.44
CA PHE A 127 14.46 15.44 32.27
C PHE A 127 14.19 15.33 33.79
N GLY A 128 13.08 14.71 34.20
CA GLY A 128 12.68 14.57 35.60
C GLY A 128 12.03 15.82 36.21
N ALA A 129 11.98 16.93 35.47
CA ALA A 129 11.39 18.19 35.89
C ALA A 129 10.91 18.99 34.67
N ASP A 130 9.90 19.84 34.85
CA ASP A 130 9.45 20.81 33.83
C ASP A 130 10.37 22.03 33.77
N GLN A 131 11.66 21.78 33.55
CA GLN A 131 12.69 22.80 33.37
C GLN A 131 13.86 22.23 32.60
N TRP A 132 14.54 23.09 31.84
CA TRP A 132 15.78 22.70 31.18
C TRP A 132 16.89 22.46 32.21
N PRO A 133 17.54 21.28 32.25
CA PRO A 133 18.62 21.03 33.21
C PRO A 133 19.82 21.94 32.93
N ALA A 134 20.27 22.67 33.96
CA ALA A 134 21.34 23.66 33.82
C ALA A 134 22.71 23.03 33.50
N ASP A 135 22.87 21.75 33.81
CA ASP A 135 24.06 20.93 33.60
C ASP A 135 23.96 20.01 32.38
N LEU A 136 22.87 20.10 31.60
CA LEU A 136 22.68 19.26 30.41
C LEU A 136 23.77 19.54 29.37
N THR A 137 24.62 18.55 29.12
CA THR A 137 25.68 18.67 28.12
C THR A 137 25.19 18.24 26.74
N SER A 138 25.91 18.64 25.69
CA SER A 138 25.67 18.11 24.33
C SER A 138 25.94 16.61 24.22
N GLU A 139 26.76 16.03 25.12
CA GLU A 139 26.94 14.58 25.18
C GLU A 139 25.70 13.91 25.75
N ASP A 140 25.10 14.46 26.81
CA ASP A 140 23.87 13.93 27.40
C ASP A 140 22.70 13.99 26.41
N LEU A 141 22.55 15.09 25.68
CA LEU A 141 21.56 15.20 24.60
C LEU A 141 21.73 14.12 23.53
N ARG A 142 22.98 13.78 23.17
CA ARG A 142 23.25 12.71 22.18
C ARG A 142 23.01 11.31 22.71
N ARG A 143 22.96 11.13 24.04
CA ARG A 143 22.61 9.84 24.67
C ARG A 143 21.10 9.62 24.75
N ILE A 144 20.28 10.67 24.59
CA ILE A 144 18.82 10.53 24.51
C ILE A 144 18.48 9.78 23.22
N ASP A 145 17.95 8.56 23.38
CA ASP A 145 17.43 7.80 22.26
C ASP A 145 16.06 8.34 21.87
N MET A 146 16.06 9.30 20.93
CA MET A 146 14.85 9.94 20.43
C MET A 146 13.83 8.97 19.82
N TRP A 147 14.20 7.73 19.47
CA TRP A 147 13.24 6.72 19.01
C TRP A 147 12.44 6.10 20.15
N ARG A 148 12.99 6.12 21.36
CA ARG A 148 12.39 5.55 22.56
C ARG A 148 11.79 6.60 23.49
N THR A 149 12.10 7.87 23.27
CA THR A 149 11.51 8.97 24.02
C THR A 149 10.09 9.23 23.53
N GLU A 150 9.12 9.06 24.43
CA GLU A 150 7.71 9.44 24.18
C GLU A 150 7.62 10.95 24.00
N VAL A 151 6.78 11.41 23.06
CA VAL A 151 6.64 12.84 22.74
C VAL A 151 5.16 13.25 22.71
N ALA A 152 4.89 14.53 22.98
CA ALA A 152 3.53 15.08 22.94
C ALA A 152 2.98 15.25 21.52
N VAL A 153 3.89 15.30 20.53
CA VAL A 153 3.57 15.43 19.12
C VAL A 153 2.93 14.13 18.61
N LYS A 154 1.73 14.24 18.02
CA LYS A 154 1.08 13.14 17.32
C LYS A 154 1.79 12.90 15.99
N PHE A 155 2.38 11.73 15.81
CA PHE A 155 2.89 11.32 14.51
C PHE A 155 1.72 10.89 13.61
N PRO A 156 1.82 11.05 12.29
CA PRO A 156 0.80 10.61 11.36
C PRO A 156 0.42 9.14 11.58
N VAL A 157 -0.86 8.83 11.45
CA VAL A 157 -1.31 7.43 11.41
C VAL A 157 -1.19 6.92 9.98
N TRP A 158 -1.12 5.60 9.85
CA TRP A 158 -0.81 4.97 8.58
C TRP A 158 -1.96 4.90 7.59
N SER A 159 -3.20 5.03 8.06
CA SER A 159 -4.33 5.28 7.17
C SER A 159 -5.43 6.10 7.81
N ILE A 160 -5.82 7.19 7.14
CA ILE A 160 -6.94 8.08 7.51
C ILE A 160 -7.81 8.21 6.26
N GLU A 161 -9.03 7.67 6.28
CA GLU A 161 -9.92 7.77 5.11
C GLU A 161 -10.46 9.20 4.93
N GLU A 162 -10.42 10.00 5.99
CA GLU A 162 -11.00 11.34 6.05
C GLU A 162 -10.12 12.43 5.40
N ASN A 163 -8.85 12.17 5.09
CA ASN A 163 -8.00 13.15 4.39
C ASN A 163 -6.91 12.51 3.50
N ASN A 164 -6.37 13.34 2.60
CA ASN A 164 -5.34 12.97 1.63
C ASN A 164 -3.90 13.08 2.18
N LEU A 165 -3.74 13.28 3.49
CA LEU A 165 -2.44 13.31 4.15
C LEU A 165 -2.05 11.93 4.69
N ASP A 166 -2.84 10.91 4.38
CA ASP A 166 -2.49 9.51 4.56
C ASP A 166 -1.15 9.20 3.88
N TRP A 167 -0.33 8.42 4.57
CA TRP A 167 0.97 7.91 4.13
C TRP A 167 0.84 6.80 3.09
N MET A 168 -0.30 6.12 3.05
CA MET A 168 -0.60 5.10 2.06
C MET A 168 -0.93 5.71 0.69
N PRO A 169 -0.24 5.29 -0.39
CA PRO A 169 -0.66 5.61 -1.73
C PRO A 169 -2.07 5.07 -2.00
N ASP A 170 -2.91 5.90 -2.60
CA ASP A 170 -4.25 5.54 -3.09
C ASP A 170 -4.28 5.38 -4.62
N VAL A 171 -3.14 5.59 -5.28
CA VAL A 171 -2.97 5.47 -6.74
C VAL A 171 -1.75 4.61 -7.09
N PRO A 172 -1.75 3.96 -8.27
CA PRO A 172 -0.60 3.21 -8.74
C PRO A 172 0.67 4.05 -8.85
N VAL A 173 1.85 3.40 -8.80
CA VAL A 173 3.10 4.08 -9.21
C VAL A 173 2.92 4.65 -10.60
N PRO A 174 3.16 5.95 -10.82
CA PRO A 174 2.97 6.55 -12.13
C PRO A 174 3.82 5.88 -13.22
N GLU A 175 3.21 5.54 -14.36
CA GLU A 175 3.88 4.81 -15.44
C GLU A 175 5.09 5.56 -16.02
N HIS A 176 5.08 6.89 -15.98
CA HIS A 176 6.22 7.70 -16.43
C HIS A 176 7.47 7.52 -15.55
N LEU A 177 7.31 7.07 -14.30
CA LEU A 177 8.42 6.67 -13.44
C LEU A 177 8.85 5.24 -13.77
N LEU A 178 7.87 4.35 -13.92
CA LEU A 178 8.12 2.92 -14.17
C LEU A 178 8.84 2.66 -15.48
N SER A 179 8.48 3.39 -16.55
CA SER A 179 9.03 3.25 -17.90
C SER A 179 10.34 4.01 -18.13
N TYR A 180 10.68 4.98 -17.27
CA TYR A 180 11.88 5.79 -17.43
C TYR A 180 13.16 4.95 -17.46
N ARG A 181 14.12 5.36 -18.31
CA ARG A 181 15.39 4.64 -18.57
C ARG A 181 15.18 3.14 -18.83
N ASN A 182 14.33 2.82 -19.79
CA ASN A 182 14.02 1.44 -20.21
C ASN A 182 13.51 0.55 -19.07
N GLY A 183 12.56 1.08 -18.29
CA GLY A 183 11.91 0.26 -17.26
C GLY A 183 12.72 0.08 -15.98
N ARG A 184 13.65 0.99 -15.65
CA ARG A 184 14.60 0.79 -14.53
C ARG A 184 13.88 0.62 -13.19
N ALA A 185 12.91 1.47 -12.89
CA ALA A 185 12.14 1.41 -11.64
C ALA A 185 11.31 0.13 -11.57
N ARG A 186 10.61 -0.24 -12.65
CA ARG A 186 9.87 -1.50 -12.76
C ARG A 186 10.76 -2.72 -12.46
N ASN A 187 11.90 -2.81 -13.14
CA ASN A 187 12.87 -3.88 -12.94
C ASN A 187 13.45 -3.93 -11.52
N ALA A 188 13.65 -2.78 -10.88
CA ALA A 188 14.17 -2.71 -9.52
C ALA A 188 13.12 -3.16 -8.49
N LEU A 189 11.87 -2.75 -8.68
CA LEU A 189 10.72 -3.19 -7.88
C LEU A 189 10.49 -4.69 -8.00
N ASP A 190 10.49 -5.25 -9.21
CA ASP A 190 10.33 -6.69 -9.41
C ASP A 190 11.40 -7.51 -8.68
N LYS A 191 12.66 -7.05 -8.74
CA LYS A 191 13.76 -7.67 -8.00
C LYS A 191 13.56 -7.53 -6.50
N PHE A 192 13.16 -6.35 -6.02
CA PHE A 192 12.86 -6.12 -4.61
C PHE A 192 11.74 -7.03 -4.12
N TYR A 193 10.62 -7.17 -4.83
CA TYR A 193 9.52 -8.02 -4.41
C TYR A 193 9.90 -9.51 -4.33
N ARG A 194 10.80 -9.97 -5.19
CA ARG A 194 11.33 -11.35 -5.17
C ARG A 194 12.37 -11.60 -4.07
N GLY A 195 13.26 -10.63 -3.82
CA GLY A 195 14.41 -10.83 -2.93
C GLY A 195 14.31 -10.18 -1.54
N ARG A 196 13.51 -9.12 -1.41
CA ARG A 196 13.18 -8.38 -0.18
C ARG A 196 14.37 -8.12 0.76
N SER A 197 15.44 -7.56 0.22
CA SER A 197 16.61 -7.15 0.99
C SER A 197 16.76 -5.63 1.02
N VAL A 198 17.50 -5.12 2.02
CA VAL A 198 17.82 -3.67 2.13
C VAL A 198 18.51 -3.15 0.88
N VAL A 199 19.41 -3.95 0.28
CA VAL A 199 20.11 -3.58 -0.96
C VAL A 199 19.14 -3.42 -2.12
N LEU A 200 18.15 -4.32 -2.23
CA LEU A 200 17.15 -4.25 -3.29
C LEU A 200 16.13 -3.12 -3.05
N LEU A 201 15.76 -2.87 -1.78
CA LEU A 201 14.92 -1.74 -1.40
C LEU A 201 15.58 -0.43 -1.84
N ARG A 202 16.86 -0.24 -1.48
CA ARG A 202 17.61 0.95 -1.88
C ARG A 202 17.62 1.13 -3.40
N ARG A 203 17.92 0.08 -4.16
CA ARG A 203 17.90 0.13 -5.63
C ARG A 203 16.54 0.50 -6.20
N ALA A 204 15.46 0.04 -5.58
CA ALA A 204 14.10 0.39 -5.99
C ALA A 204 13.80 1.87 -5.70
N VAL A 205 14.12 2.35 -4.50
CA VAL A 205 13.96 3.76 -4.11
C VAL A 205 14.80 4.68 -4.99
N ASP A 206 16.07 4.35 -5.22
CA ASP A 206 16.96 5.12 -6.11
C ASP A 206 16.39 5.18 -7.53
N ALA A 207 15.87 4.08 -8.06
CA ALA A 207 15.31 4.04 -9.41
C ALA A 207 14.01 4.85 -9.54
N LEU A 208 13.16 4.85 -8.51
CA LEU A 208 11.99 5.73 -8.44
C LEU A 208 12.39 7.20 -8.36
N SER A 209 13.42 7.48 -7.56
CA SER A 209 13.95 8.83 -7.37
C SER A 209 14.62 9.38 -8.63
N ASP A 210 15.24 8.53 -9.45
CA ASP A 210 15.69 8.93 -10.80
C ASP A 210 14.51 9.29 -11.68
N GLY A 211 13.42 8.51 -11.62
CA GLY A 211 12.19 8.82 -12.35
C GLY A 211 11.62 10.18 -12.00
N ASP A 212 11.68 10.59 -10.73
CA ASP A 212 10.99 11.79 -10.29
C ASP A 212 11.83 13.07 -10.17
N LYS A 213 13.16 12.96 -10.05
CA LYS A 213 14.11 14.10 -9.92
C LYS A 213 15.06 14.29 -11.09
N ASP A 214 15.25 13.31 -11.98
CA ASP A 214 16.23 13.45 -13.05
C ASP A 214 15.79 14.54 -14.03
N ARG A 215 16.64 15.56 -14.22
CA ARG A 215 16.40 16.67 -15.15
C ARG A 215 16.33 16.22 -16.60
N ASN A 216 16.88 15.05 -16.92
CA ASN A 216 16.77 14.45 -18.24
C ASN A 216 15.46 13.67 -18.43
N ASN A 217 14.65 13.51 -17.38
CA ASN A 217 13.29 13.02 -17.52
C ASN A 217 12.37 14.23 -17.79
N PRO A 218 11.84 14.41 -19.01
CA PRO A 218 10.89 15.50 -19.30
C PRO A 218 9.60 15.39 -18.48
N ASN A 219 9.33 14.19 -17.95
CA ASN A 219 8.17 13.89 -17.12
C ASN A 219 8.52 13.74 -15.64
N ALA A 220 9.67 14.23 -15.15
CA ALA A 220 9.96 14.22 -13.72
C ALA A 220 9.09 15.27 -12.98
N PRO A 221 8.18 14.86 -12.07
CA PRO A 221 7.32 15.82 -11.38
C PRO A 221 8.01 16.64 -10.29
N CYS A 222 9.16 16.19 -9.77
CA CYS A 222 9.83 16.78 -8.60
C CYS A 222 11.02 17.69 -8.93
N ILE A 223 11.17 18.15 -10.18
CA ILE A 223 12.23 19.11 -10.50
C ILE A 223 11.89 20.45 -9.83
N MET A 224 12.74 20.84 -8.88
CA MET A 224 12.62 22.09 -8.13
C MET A 224 13.57 23.12 -8.73
N ASP A 225 13.26 23.60 -9.94
CA ASP A 225 13.96 24.73 -10.58
C ASP A 225 12.97 25.84 -11.01
N PRO A 226 13.43 27.09 -11.21
CA PRO A 226 12.56 28.23 -11.53
C PRO A 226 11.84 28.16 -12.89
N ILE A 227 12.40 27.39 -13.83
CA ILE A 227 11.97 27.15 -15.22
C ILE A 227 11.07 25.91 -15.29
N SER A 228 11.36 24.88 -14.50
CA SER A 228 10.54 23.67 -14.37
C SER A 228 9.37 23.91 -13.41
N GLN A 229 8.12 23.85 -13.89
CA GLN A 229 6.97 23.87 -12.99
C GLN A 229 6.91 22.57 -12.19
N LEU A 230 7.26 22.65 -10.90
CA LEU A 230 6.98 21.59 -9.92
C LEU A 230 5.53 21.13 -10.07
N ARG A 231 5.35 19.85 -10.42
CA ARG A 231 4.04 19.21 -10.46
C ARG A 231 3.74 18.64 -9.09
N ALA A 232 3.32 19.53 -8.18
CA ALA A 232 3.33 19.28 -6.74
C ALA A 232 2.52 18.05 -6.32
N LYS A 233 1.36 17.81 -6.96
CA LYS A 233 0.52 16.64 -6.66
C LYS A 233 1.21 15.35 -7.10
N GLU A 234 1.68 15.28 -8.34
CA GLU A 234 2.36 14.12 -8.90
C GLU A 234 3.67 13.84 -8.17
N CYS A 235 4.37 14.89 -7.74
CA CYS A 235 5.59 14.76 -6.95
C CYS A 235 5.28 14.23 -5.55
N PHE A 236 4.22 14.73 -4.91
CA PHE A 236 3.77 14.23 -3.61
C PHE A 236 3.45 12.74 -3.68
N GLU A 237 2.71 12.32 -4.71
CA GLU A 237 2.36 10.90 -4.91
C GLU A 237 3.57 10.00 -5.14
N ALA A 238 4.49 10.42 -6.02
CA ALA A 238 5.72 9.67 -6.28
C ALA A 238 6.54 9.46 -5.00
N ARG A 239 6.70 10.53 -4.22
CA ARG A 239 7.42 10.50 -2.95
C ARG A 239 6.71 9.69 -1.89
N ARG A 240 5.40 9.85 -1.77
CA ARG A 240 4.56 9.10 -0.83
C ARG A 240 4.69 7.60 -1.07
N TRP A 241 4.65 7.19 -2.33
CA TRP A 241 4.82 5.78 -2.71
C TRP A 241 6.19 5.22 -2.32
N ALA A 242 7.27 5.92 -2.68
CA ALA A 242 8.62 5.50 -2.33
C ALA A 242 8.88 5.49 -0.80
N ALA A 243 8.31 6.46 -0.06
CA ALA A 243 8.38 6.48 1.40
C ALA A 243 7.64 5.28 2.02
N SER A 244 6.42 5.01 1.53
CA SER A 244 5.60 3.88 1.98
C SER A 244 6.29 2.53 1.73
N LEU A 245 6.98 2.36 0.60
CA LEU A 245 7.79 1.17 0.32
C LEU A 245 8.84 0.91 1.41
N GLY A 246 9.59 1.94 1.79
CA GLY A 246 10.62 1.87 2.83
C GLY A 246 10.01 1.57 4.21
N ALA A 247 8.90 2.23 4.53
CA ALA A 247 8.21 2.06 5.80
C ALA A 247 7.71 0.65 6.02
N GLN A 248 6.96 0.13 5.04
CA GLN A 248 6.37 -1.19 5.12
C GLN A 248 7.46 -2.26 5.18
N PHE A 249 8.60 -2.04 4.53
CA PHE A 249 9.77 -2.90 4.70
C PHE A 249 10.29 -2.89 6.14
N MET A 250 10.45 -1.72 6.76
CA MET A 250 10.91 -1.63 8.15
C MET A 250 9.94 -2.33 9.10
N LEU A 251 8.64 -2.08 8.95
CA LEU A 251 7.59 -2.69 9.77
C LEU A 251 7.60 -4.21 9.63
N ARG A 252 7.59 -4.71 8.38
CA ARG A 252 7.59 -6.15 8.07
C ARG A 252 8.74 -6.90 8.74
N TYR A 253 9.92 -6.30 8.77
CA TYR A 253 11.12 -6.94 9.28
C TYR A 253 11.52 -6.47 10.69
N ARG A 254 10.63 -5.75 11.39
CA ARG A 254 10.87 -5.16 12.72
C ARG A 254 12.24 -4.47 12.82
N ARG A 255 12.58 -3.68 11.81
CA ARG A 255 13.86 -2.98 11.76
C ARG A 255 13.81 -1.73 12.62
N ASP A 256 14.68 -1.71 13.63
CA ASP A 256 14.99 -0.58 14.49
C ASP A 256 16.23 0.19 14.01
N ALA A 257 17.14 -0.49 13.29
CA ALA A 257 18.30 0.14 12.69
C ALA A 257 17.92 1.12 11.55
N PRO A 258 18.59 2.28 11.45
CA PRO A 258 18.38 3.19 10.34
C PRO A 258 18.63 2.50 9.00
N LEU A 259 17.68 2.66 8.07
CA LEU A 259 17.95 2.40 6.65
C LEU A 259 19.01 3.38 6.12
N HIS A 260 19.54 3.09 4.93
CA HIS A 260 20.44 4.00 4.23
C HIS A 260 19.76 5.38 4.03
N HIS A 261 20.53 6.48 4.09
CA HIS A 261 20.00 7.85 4.02
C HIS A 261 19.11 8.09 2.79
N ASP A 262 19.46 7.54 1.63
CA ASP A 262 18.64 7.58 0.40
C ASP A 262 17.17 7.17 0.62
N VAL A 263 16.89 6.22 1.53
CA VAL A 263 15.52 5.77 1.84
C VAL A 263 14.84 6.71 2.83
N HIS A 264 15.58 7.27 3.80
CA HIS A 264 15.05 8.24 4.76
C HIS A 264 14.75 9.60 4.13
N ASP A 265 15.60 10.07 3.21
CA ASP A 265 15.45 11.39 2.59
C ASP A 265 14.13 11.51 1.81
N VAL A 266 13.63 10.40 1.26
CA VAL A 266 12.31 10.36 0.61
C VAL A 266 11.19 10.76 1.56
N TRP A 267 11.27 10.38 2.83
CA TRP A 267 10.25 10.72 3.84
C TRP A 267 10.23 12.21 4.14
N TRP A 268 11.43 12.80 4.31
CA TRP A 268 11.58 14.23 4.51
C TRP A 268 11.07 15.02 3.29
N ASP A 269 11.34 14.52 2.09
CA ASP A 269 10.89 15.13 0.85
C ASP A 269 9.37 15.13 0.69
N VAL A 270 8.65 14.10 1.16
CA VAL A 270 7.17 14.10 1.18
C VAL A 270 6.66 15.33 1.94
N GLY A 271 7.17 15.59 3.15
CA GLY A 271 6.77 16.72 3.97
C GLY A 271 7.09 18.08 3.32
N ASN A 272 8.25 18.19 2.68
CA ASN A 272 8.64 19.39 1.94
C ASN A 272 7.72 19.67 0.75
N VAL A 273 7.34 18.64 0.00
CA VAL A 273 6.42 18.76 -1.13
C VAL A 273 5.02 19.11 -0.63
N ALA A 274 4.52 18.44 0.41
CA ALA A 274 3.23 18.74 1.02
C ALA A 274 3.12 20.21 1.46
N ARG A 275 4.15 20.73 2.15
CA ARG A 275 4.22 22.15 2.55
C ARG A 275 4.10 23.07 1.33
N ARG A 276 4.81 22.75 0.24
CA ARG A 276 4.78 23.55 -0.99
C ARG A 276 3.43 23.52 -1.67
N THR A 277 2.78 22.34 -1.72
CA THR A 277 1.40 22.20 -2.22
C THR A 277 0.47 23.15 -1.48
N VAL A 278 0.47 23.12 -0.14
CA VAL A 278 -0.38 24.01 0.68
C VAL A 278 -0.06 25.49 0.43
N THR A 279 1.20 25.89 0.40
CA THR A 279 1.58 27.29 0.12
C THR A 279 1.22 27.75 -1.28
N SER A 280 1.22 26.85 -2.28
CA SER A 280 0.86 27.17 -3.66
C SER A 280 -0.65 27.25 -3.89
N SER A 281 -1.44 26.49 -3.13
CA SER A 281 -2.91 26.54 -3.14
C SER A 281 -3.45 27.81 -2.47
N ALA A 282 -2.73 28.37 -1.50
CA ALA A 282 -3.08 29.61 -0.82
C ALA A 282 -2.77 30.89 -1.62
N VAL A 283 -2.18 30.76 -2.81
CA VAL A 283 -1.78 31.87 -3.70
C VAL A 283 -2.62 31.89 -4.99
N ARG A 284 -3.76 31.20 -5.01
CA ARG A 284 -4.76 31.31 -6.09
C ARG A 284 -6.05 31.94 -5.59
#